data_AF-A0A2V6NBD1-F1
#
_entry.id   AF-A0A2V6NBD1-F1
#
_cell.length_a   1.000
_cell.length_b   1.000
_cell.length_c   1.000
_cell.angle_alpha   90.00
_cell.angle_beta   90.00
_cell.angle_gamma   90.00
#
_symmetry.space_group_name_H-M   'P 1'
#
loop_
_entity.id
_entity.type
_entity.pdbx_description
1 polymer ?
#
loop_
_entity_poly.entity_id
_entity_poly.type
_entity_poly.pdbx_seq_one_letter_code
_entity_poly.pdbx_strand_id
1 'polypeptide(L)'
;MHIVRDIAIAIAFLIVSAGVLSGLDYFLKTAPNQAIRNLLPQGPIEVVLFLATSLTAGFCEELIYRGYLQRQFTALTHAVAGGIVLQAITFALSHGYQGWKYVLLIAVLATMLGLLAHWRRSLRPGMIAHALQDGVTGIVAAHVLR
;
A
#
# COMPACT_ATOMS: atom_id res chain seq x y z
N MET A 1 -8.93 14.14 20.08
CA MET A 1 -7.52 13.71 20.20
C MET A 1 -7.15 12.44 19.42
N HIS A 2 -8.08 11.65 18.87
CA HIS A 2 -7.73 10.39 18.17
C HIS A 2 -7.23 10.57 16.72
N ILE A 3 -7.77 11.53 15.96
CA ILE A 3 -7.42 11.74 14.54
C ILE A 3 -5.99 12.24 14.35
N VAL A 4 -5.53 13.19 15.17
CA VAL A 4 -4.16 13.75 15.09
C VAL A 4 -3.12 12.66 15.32
N ARG A 5 -3.36 11.77 16.28
CA ARG A 5 -2.51 10.61 16.54
C ARG A 5 -2.49 9.63 15.36
N ASP A 6 -3.64 9.38 14.74
CA ASP A 6 -3.72 8.49 13.58
C ASP A 6 -2.98 9.07 12.36
N ILE A 7 -3.08 10.39 12.14
CA ILE A 7 -2.30 11.12 11.12
C ILE A 7 -0.81 11.05 11.41
N ALA A 8 -0.39 11.35 12.65
CA ALA A 8 1.03 11.30 13.03
C ALA A 8 1.63 9.90 12.81
N ILE A 9 0.88 8.85 13.16
CA ILE A 9 1.32 7.48 12.94
C ILE A 9 1.32 7.10 11.45
N ALA A 10 0.37 7.60 10.66
CA ALA A 10 0.39 7.42 9.21
C ALA A 10 1.64 8.06 8.58
N ILE A 11 1.99 9.29 8.98
CA ILE A 11 3.20 9.98 8.51
C ILE A 11 4.46 9.22 8.92
N ALA A 12 4.56 8.80 10.19
CA ALA A 12 5.71 8.01 10.65
C ALA A 12 5.82 6.68 9.90
N PHE A 13 4.68 6.01 9.66
CA PHE A 13 4.62 4.80 8.86
C PHE A 13 5.14 5.04 7.44
N LEU A 14 4.68 6.10 6.76
CA LEU A 14 5.11 6.46 5.41
C LEU A 14 6.63 6.65 5.31
N ILE A 15 7.24 7.32 6.28
CA ILE A 15 8.69 7.53 6.30
C ILE A 15 9.43 6.19 6.42
N VAL A 16 8.97 5.32 7.33
CA VAL A 16 9.58 4.01 7.56
C VAL A 16 9.39 3.09 6.35
N SER A 17 8.17 3.02 5.81
CA SER A 17 7.88 2.19 4.63
C SER A 17 8.62 2.69 3.40
N ALA A 18 8.70 4.00 3.18
CA ALA A 18 9.49 4.56 2.08
C ALA A 18 10.96 4.13 2.18
N GLY A 19 11.59 4.24 3.37
CA GLY A 19 12.97 3.81 3.57
C GLY A 19 13.18 2.31 3.29
N VAL A 20 12.30 1.45 3.81
CA VAL A 20 12.36 -0.01 3.58
C VAL A 20 12.19 -0.34 2.10
N LEU A 21 11.18 0.24 1.45
CA LEU A 21 10.88 -0.03 0.05
C LEU A 21 11.97 0.52 -0.88
N SER A 22 12.50 1.72 -0.64
CA SER A 22 13.62 2.25 -1.42
C SER A 22 14.89 1.41 -1.26
N GLY A 23 15.16 0.91 -0.05
CA GLY A 23 16.27 -0.01 0.18
C GLY A 23 16.11 -1.31 -0.61
N LEU A 24 14.92 -1.91 -0.59
CA LEU A 24 14.63 -3.11 -1.37
C LEU A 24 14.66 -2.87 -2.88
N ASP A 25 14.08 -1.76 -3.34
CA ASP A 25 14.08 -1.36 -4.74
C ASP A 25 15.50 -1.17 -5.28
N TYR A 26 16.40 -0.56 -4.50
CA TYR A 26 17.80 -0.41 -4.87
C TYR A 26 18.47 -1.75 -5.26
N PHE A 27 18.16 -2.83 -4.54
CA PHE A 27 18.68 -4.17 -4.86
C PHE A 27 17.92 -4.84 -6.01
N LEU A 28 16.58 -4.72 -6.04
CA LEU A 28 15.76 -5.34 -7.07
C LEU A 28 15.89 -4.66 -8.44
N LYS A 29 16.27 -3.38 -8.47
CA LYS A 29 16.30 -2.52 -9.65
C LYS A 29 14.96 -2.61 -10.38
N THR A 30 13.89 -2.20 -9.71
CA THR A 30 12.57 -2.26 -10.33
C THR A 30 12.46 -1.22 -11.44
N ALA A 31 11.67 -1.54 -12.45
CA ALA A 31 11.47 -0.66 -13.59
C ALA A 31 10.00 -0.72 -14.00
N PRO A 32 9.31 0.43 -14.11
CA PRO A 32 7.89 0.45 -14.38
C PRO A 32 7.63 -0.07 -15.80
N ASN A 33 6.79 -1.09 -15.88
CA ASN A 33 6.34 -1.66 -17.15
C ASN A 33 5.26 -0.78 -17.80
N GLN A 34 4.80 -1.16 -18.99
CA GLN A 34 3.79 -0.38 -19.72
C GLN A 34 2.46 -0.27 -18.95
N ALA A 35 2.07 -1.30 -18.19
CA ALA A 35 0.83 -1.28 -17.42
C ALA A 35 0.86 -0.19 -16.33
N ILE A 36 1.98 -0.04 -15.61
CA ILE A 36 2.18 1.04 -14.64
C ILE A 36 2.17 2.40 -15.35
N ARG A 37 2.91 2.53 -16.45
CA ARG A 37 3.01 3.79 -17.21
C ARG A 37 1.66 4.27 -17.72
N ASN A 38 0.80 3.36 -18.16
CA ASN A 38 -0.56 3.66 -18.64
C ASN A 38 -1.51 4.16 -17.54
N LEU A 39 -1.21 3.90 -16.26
CA LEU A 39 -2.02 4.35 -15.12
C LEU A 39 -1.64 5.76 -14.63
N LEU A 40 -0.52 6.32 -15.10
CA LEU A 40 -0.04 7.61 -14.64
C LEU A 40 -0.90 8.75 -15.21
N PRO A 41 -1.36 9.70 -14.37
CA PRO A 41 -2.18 10.81 -14.83
C PRO A 41 -1.39 11.74 -15.76
N GLN A 42 -2.00 12.15 -16.87
CA GLN A 42 -1.39 12.96 -17.94
C GLN A 42 -1.75 14.45 -17.86
N GLY A 43 -2.87 14.80 -17.21
CA GLY A 43 -3.33 16.19 -17.08
C GLY A 43 -4.02 16.50 -15.75
N PRO A 44 -4.41 17.78 -15.50
CA PRO A 44 -4.98 18.21 -14.22
C PRO A 44 -6.24 17.45 -13.80
N ILE A 45 -7.13 17.16 -14.76
CA ILE A 45 -8.36 16.40 -14.50
C ILE A 45 -8.02 14.96 -14.10
N GLU A 46 -7.08 14.32 -14.81
CA GLU A 46 -6.63 12.97 -14.48
C GLU A 46 -5.94 12.93 -13.12
N VAL A 47 -5.20 13.96 -12.72
CA VAL A 47 -4.61 14.05 -11.37
C VAL A 47 -5.70 14.05 -10.30
N VAL A 48 -6.78 14.80 -10.49
CA VAL A 48 -7.91 14.81 -9.54
C VAL A 48 -8.58 13.44 -9.46
N LEU A 49 -8.85 12.80 -10.61
CA LEU A 49 -9.43 11.46 -10.66
C LEU A 49 -8.50 10.41 -10.05
N PHE A 50 -7.20 10.53 -10.29
CA PHE A 50 -6.18 9.65 -9.73
C PHE A 50 -6.15 9.76 -8.20
N LEU A 51 -6.12 10.98 -7.64
CA LEU A 51 -6.18 11.20 -6.19
C LEU A 51 -7.48 10.67 -5.57
N ALA A 52 -8.63 10.88 -6.24
CA ALA A 52 -9.89 10.29 -5.80
C ALA A 52 -9.83 8.76 -5.80
N THR A 53 -9.19 8.16 -6.81
CA THR A 53 -8.97 6.71 -6.88
C THR A 53 -8.02 6.22 -5.79
N SER A 54 -6.92 6.93 -5.50
CA SER A 54 -6.01 6.60 -4.40
C SER A 54 -6.71 6.65 -3.03
N LEU A 55 -7.62 7.62 -2.83
CA LEU A 55 -8.42 7.70 -1.60
C LEU A 55 -9.37 6.51 -1.46
N THR A 56 -10.06 6.13 -2.54
CA THR A 56 -10.99 4.99 -2.50
C THR A 56 -10.25 3.66 -2.38
N ALA A 57 -9.12 3.49 -3.08
CA ALA A 57 -8.24 2.32 -2.95
C ALA A 57 -7.72 2.18 -1.51
N GLY A 58 -7.12 3.24 -0.96
CA GLY A 58 -6.62 3.23 0.42
C GLY A 58 -7.69 2.90 1.46
N PHE A 59 -8.95 3.28 1.23
CA PHE A 59 -10.06 2.87 2.09
C PHE A 59 -10.51 1.42 1.87
N CYS A 60 -10.87 1.06 0.63
CA CYS A 60 -11.47 -0.22 0.28
C CYS A 60 -10.49 -1.37 0.50
N GLU A 61 -9.23 -1.20 0.10
CA GLU A 61 -8.23 -2.25 0.19
C GLU A 61 -7.82 -2.51 1.65
N GLU A 62 -7.67 -1.47 2.48
CA GLU A 62 -7.44 -1.68 3.91
C GLU A 62 -8.61 -2.41 4.57
N LEU A 63 -9.85 -2.09 4.18
CA LEU A 63 -11.05 -2.78 4.69
C LEU A 63 -11.08 -4.25 4.28
N ILE A 64 -10.83 -4.56 3.01
CA ILE A 64 -10.85 -5.93 2.48
C ILE A 64 -9.70 -6.76 3.07
N TYR A 65 -8.46 -6.27 2.96
CA TYR A 65 -7.29 -7.08 3.24
C TYR A 65 -6.95 -7.13 4.74
N ARG A 66 -7.01 -5.98 5.45
CA ARG A 66 -6.63 -5.89 6.87
C ARG A 66 -7.85 -6.00 7.78
N GLY A 67 -8.98 -5.45 7.34
CA GLY A 67 -10.25 -5.53 8.06
C GLY A 67 -10.90 -6.92 8.03
N TYR A 68 -10.91 -7.56 6.86
CA TYR A 68 -11.55 -8.86 6.66
C TYR A 68 -10.54 -10.02 6.51
N LEU A 69 -9.75 -10.07 5.43
CA LEU A 69 -8.92 -11.24 5.10
C LEU A 69 -7.88 -11.56 6.18
N GLN A 70 -7.20 -10.56 6.74
CA GLN A 70 -6.24 -10.78 7.83
C GLN A 70 -6.88 -11.51 9.00
N ARG A 71 -8.12 -11.14 9.38
CA ARG A 71 -8.86 -11.79 10.48
C ARG A 71 -9.26 -13.22 10.11
N GLN A 72 -9.75 -13.43 8.90
CA GLN A 72 -10.13 -14.77 8.42
C GLN A 72 -8.92 -15.71 8.36
N PHE A 73 -7.78 -15.23 7.85
CA PHE A 73 -6.56 -15.99 7.81
C PHE A 73 -5.94 -16.21 9.20
N THR A 74 -6.06 -15.26 10.14
CA THR A 74 -5.71 -15.51 11.55
C THR A 74 -6.58 -16.61 12.15
N ALA A 75 -7.89 -16.61 11.88
CA ALA A 75 -8.78 -17.66 12.36
C ALA A 75 -8.45 -19.02 11.74
N LEU A 76 -8.15 -19.06 10.44
CA LEU A 76 -7.79 -20.27 9.70
C LEU A 76 -6.47 -20.89 10.16
N THR A 77 -5.45 -20.06 10.39
CA THR A 77 -4.10 -20.52 10.75
C THR A 77 -3.89 -20.64 12.26
N HIS A 78 -4.86 -20.17 13.05
CA HIS A 78 -4.74 -19.98 14.50
C HIS A 78 -3.53 -19.10 14.91
N ALA A 79 -3.02 -18.27 14.00
CA ALA A 79 -1.85 -17.44 14.22
C ALA A 79 -2.00 -16.06 13.57
N VAL A 80 -1.73 -14.99 14.34
CA VAL A 80 -1.73 -13.61 13.81
C VAL A 80 -0.74 -13.47 12.65
N ALA A 81 0.44 -14.08 12.78
CA ALA A 81 1.46 -14.09 11.73
C ALA A 81 0.94 -14.70 10.43
N GLY A 82 0.22 -15.82 10.49
CA GLY A 82 -0.43 -16.43 9.33
C GLY A 82 -1.46 -15.50 8.68
N GLY A 83 -2.23 -14.78 9.50
CA GLY A 83 -3.14 -13.73 9.05
C GLY A 83 -2.46 -12.62 8.24
N ILE A 84 -1.36 -12.08 8.78
CA ILE A 84 -0.60 -10.99 8.17
C ILE A 84 0.10 -11.44 6.89
N VAL A 85 0.70 -12.62 6.88
CA VAL A 85 1.43 -13.14 5.71
C VAL A 85 0.47 -13.48 4.58
N LEU A 86 -0.62 -14.20 4.86
CA LEU A 86 -1.55 -14.64 3.82
C LEU A 86 -2.30 -13.47 3.17
N GLN A 87 -2.74 -12.47 3.95
CA GLN A 87 -3.36 -11.27 3.35
C GLN A 87 -2.35 -10.46 2.52
N ALA A 88 -1.07 -10.42 2.93
CA ALA A 88 -0.06 -9.69 2.20
C ALA A 88 0.25 -10.38 0.85
N ILE A 89 0.29 -11.72 0.84
CA ILE A 89 0.46 -12.49 -0.39
C ILE A 89 -0.72 -12.27 -1.34
N THR A 90 -1.97 -12.37 -0.87
CA THR A 90 -3.13 -12.16 -1.75
C THR A 90 -3.20 -10.74 -2.27
N PHE A 91 -2.83 -9.75 -1.46
CA PHE A 91 -2.71 -8.35 -1.89
C PHE A 91 -1.63 -8.16 -2.94
N ALA A 92 -0.44 -8.70 -2.74
CA ALA A 92 0.65 -8.57 -3.69
C ALA A 92 0.33 -9.24 -5.03
N LEU A 93 -0.31 -10.41 -5.00
CA LEU A 93 -0.67 -11.14 -6.21
C LEU A 93 -1.73 -10.44 -7.05
N SER A 94 -2.66 -9.67 -6.45
CA SER A 94 -3.61 -8.86 -7.23
C SER A 94 -2.92 -7.75 -8.04
N HIS A 95 -1.67 -7.44 -7.71
CA HIS A 95 -0.82 -6.50 -8.44
C HIS A 95 0.13 -7.18 -9.44
N GLY A 96 -0.10 -8.46 -9.78
CA GLY A 96 0.77 -9.23 -10.67
C GLY A 96 1.03 -8.58 -12.04
N TYR A 97 0.10 -7.76 -12.53
CA TYR A 97 0.24 -6.99 -13.77
C TYR A 97 1.40 -5.98 -13.75
N GLN A 98 1.91 -5.61 -12.57
CA GLN A 98 3.05 -4.71 -12.40
C GLN A 98 4.41 -5.41 -12.60
N GLY A 99 4.42 -6.74 -12.64
CA GLY A 99 5.63 -7.57 -12.73
C GLY A 99 6.15 -8.03 -11.38
N TRP A 100 6.87 -9.16 -11.38
CA TRP A 100 7.22 -9.90 -10.17
C TRP A 100 8.06 -9.09 -9.15
N LYS A 101 8.91 -8.17 -9.62
CA LYS A 101 9.71 -7.32 -8.72
C LYS A 101 8.84 -6.35 -7.92
N TYR A 102 7.83 -5.75 -8.55
CA TYR A 102 6.85 -4.92 -7.86
C TYR A 102 5.99 -5.75 -6.91
N VAL A 103 5.61 -6.97 -7.28
CA VAL A 103 4.90 -7.90 -6.38
C VAL A 103 5.69 -8.11 -5.09
N LEU A 104 7.03 -8.24 -5.14
CA LEU A 104 7.86 -8.36 -3.92
C LEU A 104 7.84 -7.09 -3.06
N LEU A 105 7.98 -5.90 -3.67
CA LEU A 105 7.85 -4.61 -2.96
C LEU A 105 6.49 -4.48 -2.28
N ILE A 106 5.42 -4.80 -3.02
CA ILE A 106 4.03 -4.71 -2.56
C ILE A 106 3.76 -5.72 -1.44
N ALA A 107 4.33 -6.93 -1.50
CA ALA A 107 4.23 -7.92 -0.42
C ALA A 107 4.86 -7.41 0.88
N VAL A 108 6.00 -6.72 0.80
CA VAL A 108 6.63 -6.08 1.96
C VAL A 108 5.75 -4.96 2.51
N LEU A 109 5.26 -4.06 1.65
CA LEU A 109 4.36 -2.98 2.06
C LEU A 109 3.08 -3.52 2.72
N ALA A 110 2.45 -4.52 2.12
CA ALA A 110 1.23 -5.14 2.64
C ALA A 110 1.45 -5.85 3.97
N THR A 111 2.64 -6.45 4.17
CA THR A 111 3.05 -7.01 5.46
C THR A 111 3.18 -5.91 6.52
N MET A 112 3.81 -4.78 6.18
CA MET A 112 3.95 -3.62 7.07
C MET A 112 2.59 -3.02 7.44
N LEU A 113 1.66 -2.89 6.47
CA LEU A 113 0.29 -2.42 6.71
C LEU A 113 -0.50 -3.40 7.59
N GLY A 114 -0.33 -4.71 7.39
CA GLY A 114 -0.94 -5.74 8.25
C GLY A 114 -0.43 -5.70 9.70
N LEU A 115 0.88 -5.46 9.89
CA LEU A 115 1.49 -5.23 11.21
C LEU A 115 0.94 -3.95 11.85
N LEU A 116 0.83 -2.86 11.09
CA LEU A 116 0.26 -1.59 11.56
C LEU A 116 -1.19 -1.76 12.03
N ALA A 117 -2.02 -2.43 11.24
CA ALA A 117 -3.41 -2.71 11.57
C ALA A 117 -3.53 -3.56 12.85
N HIS A 118 -2.68 -4.59 12.99
CA HIS A 118 -2.65 -5.43 14.19
C HIS A 118 -2.23 -4.64 15.45
N TRP A 119 -1.13 -3.89 15.37
CA TRP A 119 -0.62 -3.08 16.48
C TRP A 119 -1.61 -2.00 16.91
N ARG A 120 -2.17 -1.27 15.95
CA ARG A 120 -3.07 -0.14 16.24
C ARG A 120 -4.49 -0.54 16.58
N ARG A 121 -4.89 -1.79 16.26
CA ARG A 121 -6.27 -2.26 16.33
C ARG A 121 -7.24 -1.29 15.64
N SER A 122 -6.79 -0.66 14.57
CA SER A 122 -7.50 0.37 13.80
C SER A 122 -6.95 0.41 12.40
N LEU A 123 -7.83 0.61 11.42
CA LEU A 123 -7.46 0.73 10.00
C LEU A 123 -7.15 2.18 9.60
N ARG A 124 -7.57 3.17 10.38
CA ARG A 124 -7.46 4.60 10.00
C ARG A 124 -6.05 5.03 9.63
N PRO A 125 -4.99 4.70 10.41
CA PRO A 125 -3.63 5.07 10.04
C PRO A 125 -3.18 4.41 8.73
N GLY A 126 -3.57 3.15 8.52
CA GLY A 126 -3.28 2.41 7.28
C GLY A 126 -4.00 3.04 6.08
N MET A 127 -5.28 3.39 6.21
CA MET A 127 -6.06 4.03 5.15
C MET A 127 -5.46 5.38 4.72
N ILE A 128 -5.05 6.20 5.70
CA ILE A 128 -4.41 7.48 5.43
C ILE A 128 -3.06 7.27 4.74
N ALA A 129 -2.22 6.39 5.29
CA ALA A 129 -0.89 6.13 4.73
C ALA A 129 -0.97 5.53 3.32
N HIS A 130 -1.83 4.55 3.10
CA HIS A 130 -1.99 3.88 1.80
C HIS A 130 -2.45 4.86 0.72
N ALA A 131 -3.52 5.63 0.98
CA ALA A 131 -4.01 6.63 0.04
C ALA A 131 -2.95 7.71 -0.29
N LEU A 132 -2.20 8.16 0.73
CA LEU A 132 -1.12 9.14 0.54
C LEU A 132 0.05 8.53 -0.24
N GLN A 133 0.44 7.29 0.05
CA GLN A 133 1.50 6.58 -0.67
C GLN A 133 1.15 6.50 -2.16
N ASP A 134 -0.03 5.99 -2.50
CA ASP A 134 -0.46 5.81 -3.90
C ASP A 134 -0.58 7.14 -4.62
N GLY A 135 -1.22 8.12 -3.99
CA GLY A 135 -1.42 9.45 -4.56
C GLY A 135 -0.10 10.17 -4.83
N VAL A 136 0.76 10.27 -3.81
CA VAL A 136 2.04 10.99 -3.92
C VAL A 136 2.99 10.28 -4.87
N THR A 137 3.16 8.96 -4.73
CA THR A 137 4.07 8.22 -5.62
C THR A 137 3.60 8.22 -7.06
N GLY A 138 2.29 8.08 -7.31
CA GLY A 138 1.73 8.17 -8.66
C GLY A 138 1.94 9.54 -9.30
N ILE A 139 1.74 10.63 -8.55
CA ILE A 139 1.99 11.99 -9.06
C ILE A 139 3.49 12.19 -9.34
N VAL A 140 4.37 11.80 -8.41
CA VAL A 140 5.82 11.93 -8.62
C VAL A 140 6.27 11.09 -9.83
N ALA A 141 5.81 9.85 -9.93
CA ALA A 141 6.08 8.97 -11.06
C ALA A 141 5.59 9.58 -12.39
N ALA A 142 4.42 10.22 -12.40
CA ALA A 142 3.90 10.91 -13.57
C ALA A 142 4.76 12.10 -14.02
N HIS A 143 5.59 12.70 -13.15
CA HIS A 143 6.52 13.76 -13.54
C HIS A 143 7.91 13.23 -13.93
N VAL A 144 8.34 12.10 -13.35
CA VAL A 144 9.69 11.53 -13.55
C VAL A 144 9.75 10.56 -14.74
N LEU A 145 8.65 9.85 -15.04
CA LEU A 145 8.60 8.79 -16.04
C LEU A 145 7.98 9.21 -17.38
N ARG A 146 7.50 10.46 -17.48
CA ARG A 146 7.21 11.12 -18.75
C ARG A 146 8.50 11.38 -19.50
#